data_AF-A0A3A5R2N8-F1
#
_entry.id   AF-A0A3A5R2N8-F1
#
_cell.length_a   1.000
_cell.length_b   1.000
_cell.length_c   1.000
_cell.angle_alpha   90.00
_cell.angle_beta   90.00
_cell.angle_gamma   90.00
#
_symmetry.space_group_name_H-M   'P 1'
#
loop_
_entity.id
_entity.type
_entity.pdbx_description
1 polymer ?
#
loop_
_entity_poly.entity_id
_entity_poly.type
_entity_poly.pdbx_seq_one_letter_code
_entity_poly.pdbx_strand_id
1 'polypeptide(L)'
;MKGLSILGSTGSIGTQTLEVVAASPERLSVAALAAHTNDALLEAQIRKFRPHVAALSDEKAAARLRARYDGPTEILSGEEGILACATVGEADTVLGAMVGYAGLKPILAAIAAHKNIALANKETLVAAGSLVMDAVKKNGVRLTPVDSEHSAIFQSLEGNDHKALKRILLTASGGPFRGKKREELRHVTVMECMNHPTWSMGTKVTLDSSTLANKGLEVIEAHWLFEASYDQIVPIIHPQSIVHSLVEYQDGAVIAQLGAPDMRLPIQYALSYPERWPVYFETLDLLSCGPLTFFEPDREVFRALPLAIEAGKAGGIMPTVFNAANEVADDAFIKGQIPFLAMADLIEAVLSKVEPVSPLSYETIVEADRKAREVARTLLPSMGEV
;
A
#
# COMPACT_ATOMS: atom_id res chain seq x y z
N MET A 1 -13.52 15.58 -18.06
CA MET A 1 -12.67 14.37 -18.10
C MET A 1 -11.50 14.64 -17.18
N LYS A 2 -11.23 13.74 -16.23
CA LYS A 2 -10.18 13.86 -15.23
C LYS A 2 -8.91 13.19 -15.77
N GLY A 3 -7.81 13.93 -15.83
CA GLY A 3 -6.50 13.41 -16.23
C GLY A 3 -5.83 12.67 -15.08
N LEU A 4 -5.29 11.48 -15.35
CA LEU A 4 -4.66 10.62 -14.36
C LEU A 4 -3.18 10.39 -14.69
N SER A 5 -2.31 10.61 -13.71
CA SER A 5 -0.94 10.08 -13.70
C SER A 5 -0.90 8.80 -12.87
N ILE A 6 -0.35 7.71 -13.41
CA ILE A 6 -0.29 6.40 -12.75
C ILE A 6 1.15 6.04 -12.44
N LEU A 7 1.55 6.18 -11.18
CA LEU A 7 2.89 5.80 -10.72
C LEU A 7 2.88 4.33 -10.28
N GLY A 8 3.55 3.45 -11.03
CA GLY A 8 3.47 1.99 -10.87
C GLY A 8 2.48 1.32 -11.82
N SER A 9 2.34 1.81 -13.05
CA SER A 9 1.31 1.37 -14.01
C SER A 9 1.39 -0.09 -14.41
N THR A 10 2.58 -0.70 -14.35
CA THR A 10 2.81 -2.10 -14.72
C THR A 10 2.66 -3.07 -13.54
N GLY A 11 2.38 -2.57 -12.33
CA GLY A 11 2.07 -3.39 -11.15
C GLY A 11 0.58 -3.71 -11.06
N SER A 12 0.19 -4.58 -10.12
CA SER A 12 -1.20 -5.07 -9.96
C SER A 12 -2.24 -3.93 -9.85
N ILE A 13 -1.98 -2.93 -9.01
CA ILE A 13 -2.88 -1.78 -8.85
C ILE A 13 -2.91 -0.91 -10.12
N GLY A 14 -1.76 -0.68 -10.74
CA GLY A 14 -1.65 0.11 -11.97
C GLY A 14 -2.41 -0.51 -13.14
N THR A 15 -2.28 -1.83 -13.35
CA THR A 15 -3.00 -2.55 -14.40
C THR A 15 -4.51 -2.54 -14.17
N GLN A 16 -4.95 -2.77 -12.93
CA GLN A 16 -6.37 -2.71 -12.56
C GLN A 16 -6.94 -1.28 -12.67
N THR A 17 -6.13 -0.26 -12.39
CA THR A 17 -6.54 1.14 -12.61
C THR A 17 -6.75 1.43 -14.09
N LEU A 18 -5.89 0.89 -14.96
CA LEU A 18 -6.07 1.02 -16.41
C LEU A 18 -7.32 0.28 -16.91
N GLU A 19 -7.77 -0.78 -16.23
CA GLU A 19 -9.08 -1.39 -16.49
C GLU A 19 -10.23 -0.43 -16.13
N VAL A 20 -10.16 0.25 -14.97
CA VAL A 20 -11.15 1.27 -14.57
C VAL A 20 -11.19 2.42 -15.57
N VAL A 21 -10.03 2.89 -16.02
CA VAL A 21 -9.93 3.94 -17.06
C VAL A 21 -10.57 3.46 -18.37
N ALA A 22 -10.29 2.23 -18.80
CA ALA A 22 -10.85 1.68 -20.03
C ALA A 22 -12.37 1.49 -19.96
N ALA A 23 -12.92 1.24 -18.77
CA ALA A 23 -14.35 1.10 -18.52
C ALA A 23 -15.08 2.45 -18.38
N SER A 24 -14.37 3.56 -18.16
CA SER A 24 -14.93 4.91 -17.96
C SER A 24 -14.28 5.98 -18.86
N PRO A 25 -14.21 5.76 -20.20
CA PRO A 25 -13.45 6.62 -21.12
C PRO A 25 -14.01 8.05 -21.25
N GLU A 26 -15.29 8.26 -20.93
CA GLU A 26 -15.91 9.59 -20.90
C GLU A 26 -15.54 10.40 -19.65
N ARG A 27 -14.99 9.73 -18.63
CA ARG A 27 -14.70 10.31 -17.31
C ARG A 27 -13.21 10.44 -17.04
N LEU A 28 -12.41 9.48 -17.50
CA LEU A 28 -10.96 9.39 -17.22
C LEU A 28 -10.13 9.42 -18.49
N SER A 29 -8.98 10.09 -18.42
CA SER A 29 -7.90 10.00 -19.41
C SER A 29 -6.57 9.74 -18.71
N VAL A 30 -5.63 9.08 -19.41
CA VAL A 30 -4.28 8.86 -18.88
C VAL A 30 -3.37 9.98 -19.38
N ALA A 31 -2.86 10.80 -18.47
CA ALA A 31 -1.92 11.86 -18.78
C ALA A 31 -0.45 11.36 -18.71
N ALA A 32 -0.15 10.50 -17.73
CA ALA A 32 1.19 9.95 -17.55
C ALA A 32 1.20 8.52 -17.01
N LEU A 33 2.23 7.75 -17.37
CA LEU A 33 2.47 6.39 -16.87
C LEU A 33 3.91 6.24 -16.40
N ALA A 34 4.11 5.70 -15.20
CA ALA A 34 5.43 5.40 -14.70
C ALA A 34 5.55 3.95 -14.23
N ALA A 35 6.71 3.33 -14.48
CA ALA A 35 7.02 1.97 -14.09
C ALA A 35 8.48 1.81 -13.66
N HIS A 36 8.87 0.63 -13.18
CA HIS A 36 10.25 0.34 -12.79
C HIS A 36 11.08 -0.15 -14.00
N THR A 37 10.91 -1.42 -14.37
CA THR A 37 11.72 -2.11 -15.40
C THR A 37 10.92 -2.78 -16.52
N ASN A 38 9.59 -2.94 -16.37
CA ASN A 38 8.75 -3.66 -17.33
C ASN A 38 8.41 -2.81 -18.56
N ASP A 39 9.43 -2.59 -19.40
CA ASP A 39 9.37 -1.74 -20.57
C ASP A 39 8.44 -2.30 -21.68
N ALA A 40 8.25 -3.61 -21.74
CA ALA A 40 7.33 -4.23 -22.71
C ALA A 40 5.86 -3.97 -22.37
N LEU A 41 5.46 -4.17 -21.11
CA LEU A 41 4.08 -3.89 -20.70
C LEU A 41 3.79 -2.38 -20.72
N LEU A 42 4.75 -1.55 -20.32
CA LEU A 42 4.60 -0.10 -20.40
C LEU A 42 4.36 0.36 -21.84
N GLU A 43 5.10 -0.17 -22.82
CA GLU A 43 4.86 0.14 -24.24
C GLU A 43 3.43 -0.19 -24.68
N ALA A 44 2.92 -1.38 -24.31
CA ALA A 44 1.56 -1.79 -24.64
C ALA A 44 0.52 -0.84 -24.03
N GLN A 45 0.75 -0.40 -22.79
CA GLN A 45 -0.09 0.60 -22.12
C GLN A 45 -0.02 1.95 -22.82
N ILE A 46 1.18 2.42 -23.18
CA ILE A 46 1.38 3.68 -23.92
C ILE A 46 0.62 3.65 -25.25
N ARG A 47 0.72 2.57 -26.04
CA ARG A 47 0.04 2.47 -27.34
C ARG A 47 -1.48 2.49 -27.20
N LYS A 48 -2.02 1.90 -26.12
CA LYS A 48 -3.46 1.86 -25.83
C LYS A 48 -4.00 3.20 -25.32
N PHE A 49 -3.34 3.80 -24.34
CA PHE A 49 -3.86 4.96 -23.60
C PHE A 49 -3.29 6.31 -24.05
N ARG A 50 -2.21 6.29 -24.84
CA ARG A 50 -1.55 7.46 -25.45
C ARG A 50 -1.30 8.61 -24.46
N PRO A 51 -0.61 8.37 -23.33
CA PRO A 51 -0.27 9.43 -22.38
C PRO A 51 0.68 10.46 -23.02
N HIS A 52 0.75 11.65 -22.43
CA HIS A 52 1.69 12.69 -22.86
C HIS A 52 3.14 12.30 -22.55
N VAL A 53 3.36 11.74 -21.35
CA VAL A 53 4.68 11.33 -20.86
C VAL A 53 4.62 9.95 -20.24
N ALA A 54 5.70 9.18 -20.39
CA ALA A 54 5.89 7.94 -19.66
C ALA A 54 7.32 7.81 -19.15
N ALA A 55 7.52 7.20 -17.99
CA ALA A 55 8.84 7.05 -17.38
C ALA A 55 9.11 5.63 -16.89
N LEU A 56 10.37 5.22 -17.01
CA LEU A 56 10.91 4.04 -16.33
C LEU A 56 11.99 4.50 -15.36
N SER A 57 11.86 4.12 -14.08
CA SER A 57 12.89 4.49 -13.09
C SER A 57 14.22 3.78 -13.37
N ASP A 58 14.21 2.60 -14.01
CA ASP A 58 15.42 1.97 -14.52
C ASP A 58 15.83 2.60 -15.85
N GLU A 59 16.98 3.28 -15.87
CA GLU A 59 17.47 3.99 -17.06
C GLU A 59 17.73 3.06 -18.25
N LYS A 60 18.16 1.82 -18.00
CA LYS A 60 18.41 0.84 -19.06
C LYS A 60 17.11 0.42 -19.73
N ALA A 61 16.06 0.15 -18.95
CA ALA A 61 14.72 -0.14 -19.45
C ALA A 61 14.16 1.04 -20.25
N ALA A 62 14.31 2.26 -19.75
CA ALA A 62 13.90 3.47 -20.44
C ALA A 62 14.60 3.62 -21.81
N ALA A 63 15.92 3.39 -21.85
CA ALA A 63 16.69 3.45 -23.09
C ALA A 63 16.23 2.39 -24.10
N ARG A 64 15.98 1.14 -23.64
CA ARG A 64 15.44 0.08 -24.50
C ARG A 64 14.08 0.45 -25.08
N LEU A 65 13.19 1.05 -24.29
CA LEU A 65 11.87 1.48 -24.75
C LEU A 65 11.99 2.62 -25.76
N ARG A 66 12.76 3.66 -25.44
CA ARG A 66 12.96 4.82 -26.31
C ARG A 66 13.55 4.44 -27.67
N ALA A 67 14.41 3.42 -27.72
CA ALA A 67 15.01 2.94 -28.97
C ALA A 67 14.02 2.25 -29.92
N ARG A 68 12.90 1.71 -29.41
CA ARG A 68 11.91 0.97 -30.21
C ARG A 68 10.54 1.64 -30.33
N TYR A 69 10.24 2.60 -29.46
CA TYR A 69 8.99 3.34 -29.47
C TYR A 69 9.04 4.48 -30.50
N ASP A 70 8.02 4.53 -31.36
CA ASP A 70 7.91 5.42 -32.51
C ASP A 70 6.70 6.38 -32.43
N GLY A 71 6.01 6.38 -31.29
CA GLY A 71 4.83 7.21 -31.08
C GLY A 71 5.11 8.58 -30.45
N PRO A 72 4.05 9.36 -30.18
CA PRO A 72 4.18 10.74 -29.71
C PRO A 72 4.46 10.89 -28.20
N THR A 73 4.31 9.84 -27.39
CA THR A 73 4.55 9.90 -25.95
C THR A 73 6.02 10.14 -25.64
N GLU A 74 6.32 11.15 -24.83
CA GLU A 74 7.68 11.40 -24.39
C GLU A 74 8.13 10.33 -23.39
N ILE A 75 9.23 9.62 -23.69
CA ILE A 75 9.80 8.60 -22.81
C ILE A 75 10.90 9.24 -21.97
N LEU A 76 10.72 9.28 -20.65
CA LEU A 76 11.67 9.76 -19.65
C LEU A 76 12.28 8.60 -18.85
N SER A 77 13.32 8.90 -18.06
CA SER A 77 14.07 7.90 -17.30
C SER A 77 14.49 8.40 -15.92
N GLY A 78 14.71 7.46 -15.01
CA GLY A 78 15.23 7.74 -13.68
C GLY A 78 14.24 8.51 -12.81
N GLU A 79 14.72 8.98 -11.67
CA GLU A 79 13.93 9.69 -10.67
C GLU A 79 13.26 10.95 -11.23
N GLU A 80 14.01 11.75 -12.02
CA GLU A 80 13.49 12.95 -12.68
C GLU A 80 12.32 12.64 -13.62
N GLY A 81 12.36 11.50 -14.33
CA GLY A 81 11.24 11.05 -15.17
C GLY A 81 10.00 10.71 -14.35
N ILE A 82 10.16 10.09 -13.18
CA ILE A 82 9.05 9.79 -12.26
C ILE A 82 8.46 11.08 -11.71
N LEU A 83 9.30 12.05 -11.32
CA LEU A 83 8.85 13.36 -10.85
C LEU A 83 8.06 14.10 -11.94
N ALA A 84 8.56 14.11 -13.18
CA ALA A 84 7.87 14.71 -14.31
C ALA A 84 6.48 14.07 -14.56
N CYS A 85 6.37 12.74 -14.44
CA CYS A 85 5.08 12.05 -14.51
C CYS A 85 4.15 12.45 -13.36
N ALA A 86 4.68 12.60 -12.14
CA ALA A 86 3.89 12.97 -10.97
C ALA A 86 3.38 14.42 -11.03
N THR A 87 4.08 15.31 -11.73
CA THR A 87 3.76 16.74 -11.80
C THR A 87 3.26 17.22 -13.16
N VAL A 88 2.99 16.31 -14.09
CA VAL A 88 2.52 16.65 -15.46
C VAL A 88 1.27 17.55 -15.42
N GLY A 89 1.23 18.56 -16.29
CA GLY A 89 0.19 19.60 -16.26
C GLY A 89 -1.21 19.04 -16.48
N GLU A 90 -1.32 18.06 -17.37
CA GLU A 90 -2.55 17.44 -17.85
C GLU A 90 -3.18 16.44 -16.86
N ALA A 91 -2.48 16.09 -15.78
CA ALA A 91 -3.04 15.24 -14.73
C ALA A 91 -3.73 16.09 -13.65
N ASP A 92 -4.94 15.73 -13.23
CA ASP A 92 -5.62 16.30 -12.05
C ASP A 92 -5.38 15.45 -10.80
N THR A 93 -5.17 14.15 -11.01
CA THR A 93 -4.99 13.15 -9.96
C THR A 93 -3.76 12.30 -10.25
N VAL A 94 -3.03 11.96 -9.20
CA VAL A 94 -1.91 11.02 -9.22
C VAL A 94 -2.29 9.78 -8.42
N LEU A 95 -2.23 8.62 -9.08
CA LEU A 95 -2.28 7.33 -8.39
C LEU A 95 -0.87 6.95 -7.93
N GLY A 96 -0.67 6.87 -6.61
CA GLY A 96 0.55 6.35 -6.00
C GLY A 96 0.46 4.85 -5.77
N ALA A 97 0.99 4.05 -6.70
CA ALA A 97 1.00 2.58 -6.65
C ALA A 97 2.41 1.98 -6.79
N MET A 98 3.44 2.78 -6.54
CA MET A 98 4.82 2.32 -6.43
C MET A 98 5.00 1.50 -5.15
N VAL A 99 5.95 0.57 -5.13
CA VAL A 99 6.23 -0.26 -3.94
C VAL A 99 7.25 0.42 -3.02
N GLY A 100 7.07 0.31 -1.71
CA GLY A 100 8.01 0.83 -0.71
C GLY A 100 7.99 2.35 -0.60
N TYR A 101 8.97 2.92 0.13
CA TYR A 101 9.05 4.37 0.37
C TYR A 101 9.43 5.20 -0.88
N ALA A 102 9.85 4.55 -1.97
CA ALA A 102 10.23 5.23 -3.22
C ALA A 102 9.09 6.09 -3.80
N GLY A 103 7.83 5.81 -3.42
CA GLY A 103 6.67 6.63 -3.77
C GLY A 103 6.61 8.00 -3.07
N LEU A 104 7.33 8.18 -1.95
CA LEU A 104 7.20 9.37 -1.10
C LEU A 104 7.51 10.68 -1.84
N LYS A 105 8.70 10.77 -2.45
CA LYS A 105 9.14 12.00 -3.12
C LYS A 105 8.22 12.39 -4.29
N PRO A 106 7.84 11.48 -5.20
CA PRO A 106 6.83 11.78 -6.22
C PRO A 106 5.49 12.23 -5.66
N ILE A 107 5.01 11.64 -4.55
CA ILE A 107 3.75 12.04 -3.92
C ILE A 107 3.84 13.44 -3.31
N LEU A 108 4.91 13.77 -2.59
CA LEU A 108 5.13 15.12 -2.07
C LEU A 108 5.22 16.16 -3.20
N ALA A 109 5.86 15.82 -4.32
CA ALA A 109 5.94 16.67 -5.50
C ALA A 109 4.56 16.88 -6.15
N ALA A 110 3.76 15.81 -6.28
CA ALA A 110 2.40 15.90 -6.79
C ALA A 110 1.50 16.79 -5.90
N ILE A 111 1.60 16.65 -4.57
CA ILE A 111 0.87 17.49 -3.62
C ILE A 111 1.30 18.96 -3.75
N ALA A 112 2.60 19.23 -3.86
CA ALA A 112 3.12 20.59 -4.07
C ALA A 112 2.70 21.19 -5.42
N ALA A 113 2.46 20.34 -6.43
CA ALA A 113 1.89 20.72 -7.72
C ALA A 113 0.34 20.79 -7.70
N HIS A 114 -0.28 20.80 -6.51
CA HIS A 114 -1.73 20.86 -6.28
C HIS A 114 -2.54 19.74 -6.95
N LYS A 115 -1.93 18.55 -7.11
CA LYS A 115 -2.64 17.37 -7.63
C LYS A 115 -3.35 16.64 -6.51
N ASN A 116 -4.53 16.10 -6.80
CA ASN A 116 -5.19 15.16 -5.88
C ASN A 116 -4.45 13.82 -5.90
N ILE A 117 -4.47 13.11 -4.77
CA ILE A 117 -3.76 11.84 -4.61
C ILE A 117 -4.75 10.70 -4.40
N ALA A 118 -4.65 9.66 -5.23
CA ALA A 118 -5.23 8.35 -4.95
C ALA A 118 -4.09 7.44 -4.48
N LEU A 119 -4.06 7.11 -3.19
CA LEU A 119 -2.89 6.44 -2.60
C LEU A 119 -3.17 4.96 -2.35
N ALA A 120 -2.40 4.09 -3.02
CA ALA A 120 -2.40 2.64 -2.80
C ALA A 120 -1.14 2.16 -2.06
N ASN A 121 -0.08 2.95 -2.09
CA ASN A 121 1.19 2.65 -1.43
C ASN A 121 1.16 3.07 0.03
N LYS A 122 0.79 2.14 0.91
CA LYS A 122 0.77 2.33 2.37
C LYS A 122 2.10 2.77 2.95
N GLU A 123 3.21 2.28 2.39
CA GLU A 123 4.56 2.54 2.87
C GLU A 123 4.91 4.04 2.87
N THR A 124 4.31 4.83 1.98
CA THR A 124 4.44 6.30 1.98
C THR A 124 3.89 6.92 3.27
N LEU A 125 2.70 6.50 3.73
CA LEU A 125 2.10 7.00 4.97
C LEU A 125 2.71 6.35 6.22
N VAL A 126 3.16 5.10 6.11
CA VAL A 126 3.91 4.46 7.20
C VAL A 126 5.20 5.22 7.48
N ALA A 127 6.00 5.50 6.46
CA ALA A 127 7.31 6.14 6.63
C ALA A 127 7.21 7.65 6.91
N ALA A 128 6.20 8.33 6.37
CA ALA A 128 6.16 9.79 6.31
C ALA A 128 4.77 10.40 6.57
N GLY A 129 3.93 9.72 7.34
CA GLY A 129 2.53 10.11 7.54
C GLY A 129 2.34 11.58 7.91
N SER A 130 3.09 12.10 8.89
CA SER A 130 2.99 13.52 9.25
C SER A 130 3.35 14.47 8.10
N LEU A 131 4.45 14.20 7.38
CA LEU A 131 4.87 15.04 6.24
C LEU A 131 3.84 15.06 5.12
N VAL A 132 3.28 13.89 4.79
CA VAL A 132 2.27 13.76 3.74
C VAL A 132 0.98 14.46 4.15
N MET A 133 0.47 14.19 5.35
CA MET A 133 -0.79 14.79 5.83
C MET A 133 -0.67 16.30 6.01
N ASP A 134 0.46 16.81 6.51
CA ASP A 134 0.74 18.25 6.59
C ASP A 134 0.79 18.89 5.21
N ALA A 135 1.45 18.24 4.24
CA ALA A 135 1.50 18.72 2.85
C ALA A 135 0.11 18.75 2.20
N VAL A 136 -0.71 17.70 2.41
CA VAL A 136 -2.10 17.62 1.92
C VAL A 136 -2.92 18.79 2.47
N LYS A 137 -2.87 18.99 3.79
CA LYS A 137 -3.60 20.09 4.47
C LYS A 137 -3.12 21.46 4.01
N LYS A 138 -1.81 21.68 3.91
CA LYS A 138 -1.21 22.95 3.50
C LYS A 138 -1.59 23.34 2.07
N ASN A 139 -1.63 22.39 1.15
CA ASN A 139 -1.90 22.65 -0.27
C ASN A 139 -3.39 22.51 -0.65
N GLY A 140 -4.25 22.11 0.28
CA GLY A 140 -5.69 21.97 0.07
C GLY A 140 -6.07 20.92 -0.96
N VAL A 141 -5.21 19.90 -1.16
CA VAL A 141 -5.47 18.80 -2.09
C VAL A 141 -6.24 17.69 -1.39
N ARG A 142 -6.91 16.84 -2.18
CA ARG A 142 -7.58 15.65 -1.64
C ARG A 142 -6.64 14.45 -1.68
N LEU A 143 -6.65 13.65 -0.61
CA LEU A 143 -6.06 12.32 -0.56
C LEU A 143 -7.18 11.29 -0.37
N THR A 144 -7.32 10.37 -1.31
CA THR A 144 -8.29 9.26 -1.24
C THR A 144 -7.56 7.93 -1.10
N PRO A 145 -7.89 7.09 -0.12
CA PRO A 145 -7.29 5.77 0.03
C PRO A 145 -7.75 4.81 -1.06
N VAL A 146 -6.80 4.04 -1.60
CA VAL A 146 -7.05 2.95 -2.57
C VAL A 146 -6.85 1.59 -1.92
N ASP A 147 -6.09 1.49 -0.83
CA ASP A 147 -6.02 0.27 -0.04
C ASP A 147 -7.43 -0.16 0.42
N SER A 148 -7.71 -1.46 0.37
CA SER A 148 -9.09 -1.97 0.37
C SER A 148 -9.79 -1.67 1.69
N GLU A 149 -9.09 -1.88 2.79
CA GLU A 149 -9.55 -1.64 4.14
C GLU A 149 -9.76 -0.15 4.41
N HIS A 150 -8.84 0.71 3.98
CA HIS A 150 -8.95 2.14 4.20
C HIS A 150 -10.00 2.76 3.30
N SER A 151 -10.16 2.28 2.06
CA SER A 151 -11.29 2.65 1.21
C SER A 151 -12.62 2.25 1.85
N ALA A 152 -12.68 1.08 2.50
CA ALA A 152 -13.85 0.63 3.25
C ALA A 152 -14.15 1.51 4.48
N ILE A 153 -13.13 1.89 5.24
CA ILE A 153 -13.26 2.84 6.38
C ILE A 153 -13.72 4.20 5.87
N PHE A 154 -13.08 4.72 4.83
CA PHE A 154 -13.44 6.00 4.21
C PHE A 154 -14.91 6.00 3.79
N GLN A 155 -15.36 4.96 3.07
CA GLN A 155 -16.77 4.79 2.69
C GLN A 155 -17.73 4.67 3.89
N SER A 156 -17.29 4.06 4.99
CA SER A 156 -18.10 3.88 6.19
C SER A 156 -18.18 5.13 7.07
N LEU A 157 -17.24 6.07 6.89
CA LEU A 157 -17.23 7.39 7.52
C LEU A 157 -18.08 8.41 6.77
N GLU A 158 -18.25 8.26 5.45
CA GLU A 158 -18.99 9.23 4.64
C GLU A 158 -20.42 9.47 5.17
N GLY A 159 -20.78 10.74 5.32
CA GLY A 159 -22.08 11.17 5.83
C GLY A 159 -22.21 11.20 7.36
N ASN A 160 -21.15 10.85 8.10
CA ASN A 160 -21.14 10.86 9.57
C ASN A 160 -20.15 11.90 10.13
N ASP A 161 -20.39 12.38 11.36
CA ASP A 161 -19.43 13.24 12.06
C ASP A 161 -18.22 12.39 12.49
N HIS A 162 -17.03 12.79 12.06
CA HIS A 162 -15.79 12.13 12.43
C HIS A 162 -15.59 12.06 13.95
N LYS A 163 -16.10 13.02 14.72
CA LYS A 163 -16.05 12.99 16.20
C LYS A 163 -16.88 11.86 16.81
N ALA A 164 -17.83 11.31 16.07
CA ALA A 164 -18.62 10.16 16.50
C ALA A 164 -17.87 8.84 16.29
N LEU A 165 -16.69 8.84 15.65
CA LEU A 165 -15.83 7.66 15.55
C LEU A 165 -15.45 7.17 16.97
N LYS A 166 -15.83 5.94 17.28
CA LYS A 166 -15.42 5.26 18.51
C LYS A 166 -14.21 4.38 18.25
N ARG A 167 -14.32 3.44 17.31
CA ARG A 167 -13.24 2.51 16.92
C ARG A 167 -13.32 2.12 15.45
N ILE A 168 -12.18 1.81 14.87
CA ILE A 168 -12.02 1.19 13.55
C ILE A 168 -11.78 -0.30 13.76
N LEU A 169 -12.57 -1.15 13.11
CA LEU A 169 -12.36 -2.59 13.05
C LEU A 169 -11.69 -2.93 11.72
N LEU A 170 -10.37 -3.09 11.75
CA LEU A 170 -9.53 -3.26 10.57
C LEU A 170 -9.38 -4.75 10.24
N THR A 171 -10.14 -5.23 9.26
CA THR A 171 -10.21 -6.66 8.91
C THR A 171 -8.99 -7.14 8.14
N ALA A 172 -8.45 -8.31 8.45
CA ALA A 172 -7.42 -9.03 7.70
C ALA A 172 -7.93 -10.39 7.23
N SER A 173 -7.43 -10.92 6.10
CA SER A 173 -7.71 -12.32 5.70
C SER A 173 -7.13 -13.33 6.70
N GLY A 174 -6.06 -12.96 7.41
CA GLY A 174 -5.25 -13.85 8.24
C GLY A 174 -4.14 -14.60 7.50
N GLY A 175 -4.04 -14.40 6.17
CA GLY A 175 -3.03 -15.04 5.34
C GLY A 175 -3.19 -16.58 5.22
N PRO A 176 -2.27 -17.24 4.51
CA PRO A 176 -2.31 -18.70 4.31
C PRO A 176 -2.04 -19.52 5.58
N PHE A 177 -1.53 -18.89 6.64
CA PHE A 177 -1.10 -19.57 7.87
C PHE A 177 -2.03 -19.35 9.06
N ARG A 178 -3.17 -18.71 8.86
CA ARG A 178 -4.21 -18.55 9.89
C ARG A 178 -4.50 -19.88 10.59
N GLY A 179 -4.37 -19.89 11.92
CA GLY A 179 -4.62 -21.05 12.76
C GLY A 179 -3.46 -22.04 12.90
N LYS A 180 -2.33 -21.83 12.20
CA LYS A 180 -1.09 -22.59 12.43
C LYS A 180 -0.42 -22.15 13.73
N LYS A 181 0.19 -23.09 14.42
CA LYS A 181 1.06 -22.84 15.58
C LYS A 181 2.47 -22.48 15.13
N ARG A 182 3.22 -21.80 15.99
CA ARG A 182 4.62 -21.41 15.73
C ARG A 182 5.50 -22.57 15.23
N GLU A 183 5.36 -23.76 15.82
CA GLU A 183 6.12 -24.94 15.41
C GLU A 183 5.86 -25.38 13.96
N GLU A 184 4.63 -25.18 13.46
CA GLU A 184 4.23 -25.51 12.08
C GLU A 184 4.76 -24.50 11.05
N LEU A 185 5.33 -23.37 11.50
CA LEU A 185 5.85 -22.30 10.66
C LEU A 185 7.37 -22.36 10.48
N ARG A 186 8.07 -23.26 11.18
CA ARG A 186 9.55 -23.37 11.12
C ARG A 186 10.09 -23.64 9.72
N HIS A 187 9.35 -24.40 8.92
CA HIS A 187 9.78 -24.89 7.61
C HIS A 187 8.91 -24.37 6.46
N VAL A 188 8.13 -23.32 6.71
CA VAL A 188 7.31 -22.69 5.67
C VAL A 188 8.20 -22.12 4.57
N THR A 189 7.76 -22.35 3.34
CA THR A 189 8.44 -21.92 2.11
C THR A 189 7.78 -20.68 1.50
N VAL A 190 8.53 -19.97 0.65
CA VAL A 190 8.01 -18.86 -0.16
C VAL A 190 6.80 -19.29 -0.98
N MET A 191 6.83 -20.50 -1.55
CA MET A 191 5.72 -21.04 -2.34
C MET A 191 4.44 -21.22 -1.53
N GLU A 192 4.55 -21.64 -0.27
CA GLU A 192 3.38 -21.73 0.62
C GLU A 192 2.82 -20.35 0.96
N CYS A 193 3.68 -19.34 1.15
CA CYS A 193 3.21 -17.97 1.35
C CYS A 193 2.43 -17.44 0.14
N MET A 194 2.84 -17.83 -1.07
CA MET A 194 2.18 -17.39 -2.31
C MET A 194 0.76 -17.94 -2.51
N ASN A 195 0.35 -18.97 -1.75
CA ASN A 195 -0.98 -19.56 -1.82
C ASN A 195 -2.01 -18.76 -1.00
N HIS A 196 -2.15 -17.46 -1.27
CA HIS A 196 -3.07 -16.59 -0.55
C HIS A 196 -4.54 -17.00 -0.80
N PRO A 197 -5.39 -17.12 0.24
CA PRO A 197 -6.72 -17.75 0.11
C PRO A 197 -7.75 -16.93 -0.66
N THR A 198 -7.65 -15.60 -0.68
CA THR A 198 -8.72 -14.72 -1.19
C THR A 198 -8.30 -13.66 -2.20
N TRP A 199 -7.01 -13.37 -2.34
CA TRP A 199 -6.51 -12.21 -3.07
C TRP A 199 -5.37 -12.64 -3.99
N SER A 200 -5.35 -12.09 -5.21
CA SER A 200 -4.21 -12.18 -6.13
C SER A 200 -3.41 -10.89 -6.06
N MET A 201 -2.21 -10.95 -5.48
CA MET A 201 -1.40 -9.77 -5.12
C MET A 201 0.05 -9.93 -5.55
N GLY A 202 0.81 -8.82 -5.52
CA GLY A 202 2.25 -8.85 -5.73
C GLY A 202 2.98 -9.57 -4.59
N THR A 203 4.15 -10.13 -4.88
CA THR A 203 4.94 -10.98 -3.97
C THR A 203 5.14 -10.38 -2.57
N LYS A 204 5.51 -9.09 -2.49
CA LYS A 204 5.75 -8.39 -1.21
C LYS A 204 4.50 -8.38 -0.32
N VAL A 205 3.37 -7.92 -0.85
CA VAL A 205 2.10 -7.85 -0.11
C VAL A 205 1.63 -9.25 0.30
N THR A 206 1.84 -10.26 -0.54
CA THR A 206 1.52 -11.65 -0.23
C THR A 206 2.35 -12.21 0.95
N LEU A 207 3.64 -11.88 1.01
CA LEU A 207 4.50 -12.23 2.16
C LEU A 207 4.08 -11.49 3.43
N ASP A 208 3.87 -10.18 3.33
CA ASP A 208 3.41 -9.36 4.45
C ASP A 208 2.05 -9.81 5.00
N SER A 209 1.15 -10.27 4.14
CA SER A 209 -0.12 -10.87 4.56
C SER A 209 0.10 -12.17 5.32
N SER A 210 1.10 -12.95 4.92
CA SER A 210 1.45 -14.21 5.58
C SER A 210 2.03 -14.03 6.98
N THR A 211 2.71 -12.90 7.25
CA THR A 211 3.31 -12.56 8.55
C THR A 211 2.42 -11.66 9.42
N LEU A 212 1.30 -11.17 8.88
CA LEU A 212 0.50 -10.04 9.37
C LEU A 212 1.27 -8.70 9.48
N ALA A 213 2.47 -8.59 8.91
CA ALA A 213 3.15 -7.31 8.74
C ALA A 213 2.29 -6.34 7.92
N ASN A 214 1.58 -6.85 6.90
CA ASN A 214 0.67 -6.06 6.06
C ASN A 214 -0.35 -5.33 6.93
N LYS A 215 -1.00 -6.07 7.84
CA LYS A 215 -2.01 -5.51 8.74
C LYS A 215 -1.41 -4.52 9.74
N GLY A 216 -0.17 -4.76 10.18
CA GLY A 216 0.59 -3.81 10.99
C GLY A 216 0.84 -2.47 10.30
N LEU A 217 1.28 -2.50 9.04
CA LEU A 217 1.47 -1.30 8.20
C LEU A 217 0.14 -0.55 8.01
N GLU A 218 -0.95 -1.27 7.77
CA GLU A 218 -2.28 -0.69 7.56
C GLU A 218 -2.86 -0.05 8.84
N VAL A 219 -2.48 -0.53 10.04
CA VAL A 219 -2.82 0.16 11.31
C VAL A 219 -2.14 1.53 11.37
N ILE A 220 -0.86 1.62 11.02
CA ILE A 220 -0.12 2.89 10.99
C ILE A 220 -0.74 3.82 9.94
N GLU A 221 -1.09 3.31 8.78
CA GLU A 221 -1.77 4.08 7.74
C GLU A 221 -3.15 4.60 8.18
N ALA A 222 -3.96 3.76 8.83
CA ALA A 222 -5.28 4.15 9.32
C ALA A 222 -5.22 5.24 10.39
N HIS A 223 -4.17 5.22 11.24
CA HIS A 223 -3.90 6.29 12.19
C HIS A 223 -3.78 7.66 11.51
N TRP A 224 -3.04 7.72 10.40
CA TRP A 224 -2.83 8.96 9.65
C TRP A 224 -4.04 9.38 8.83
N LEU A 225 -4.68 8.44 8.12
CA LEU A 225 -5.79 8.74 7.22
C LEU A 225 -7.06 9.19 7.94
N PHE A 226 -7.31 8.66 9.13
CA PHE A 226 -8.58 8.82 9.84
C PHE A 226 -8.42 9.43 11.22
N GLU A 227 -7.29 10.09 11.50
CA GLU A 227 -7.01 10.79 12.76
C GLU A 227 -7.35 9.95 14.02
N ALA A 228 -7.27 8.63 13.92
CA ALA A 228 -7.69 7.67 14.94
C ALA A 228 -6.47 7.27 15.78
N SER A 229 -6.58 7.25 17.10
CA SER A 229 -5.48 6.77 17.94
C SER A 229 -5.22 5.27 17.70
N TYR A 230 -4.00 4.80 17.96
CA TYR A 230 -3.68 3.38 17.83
C TYR A 230 -4.58 2.45 18.68
N ASP A 231 -5.12 2.94 19.79
CA ASP A 231 -6.04 2.17 20.65
C ASP A 231 -7.47 2.15 20.09
N GLN A 232 -7.82 3.07 19.18
CA GLN A 232 -9.08 3.05 18.45
C GLN A 232 -9.05 2.12 17.24
N ILE A 233 -7.87 1.66 16.80
CA ILE A 233 -7.73 0.79 15.63
C ILE A 233 -7.55 -0.65 16.11
N VAL A 234 -8.52 -1.50 15.81
CA VAL A 234 -8.58 -2.88 16.29
C VAL A 234 -8.46 -3.83 15.09
N PRO A 235 -7.28 -4.44 14.88
CA PRO A 235 -7.12 -5.49 13.88
C PRO A 235 -7.96 -6.72 14.24
N ILE A 236 -8.73 -7.20 13.27
CA ILE A 236 -9.54 -8.43 13.40
C ILE A 236 -9.34 -9.32 12.18
N ILE A 237 -9.51 -10.63 12.32
CA ILE A 237 -9.40 -11.59 11.22
C ILE A 237 -10.79 -11.86 10.64
N HIS A 238 -10.97 -11.56 9.36
CA HIS A 238 -12.14 -11.88 8.55
C HIS A 238 -11.71 -12.69 7.31
N PRO A 239 -11.75 -14.05 7.39
CA PRO A 239 -11.12 -14.90 6.37
C PRO A 239 -11.74 -14.85 4.99
N GLN A 240 -13.00 -14.43 4.90
CA GLN A 240 -13.74 -14.39 3.64
C GLN A 240 -13.39 -13.15 2.80
N SER A 241 -12.73 -12.14 3.38
CA SER A 241 -12.41 -10.87 2.70
C SER A 241 -13.62 -10.23 2.00
N ILE A 242 -14.81 -10.31 2.60
CA ILE A 242 -16.04 -9.69 2.07
C ILE A 242 -16.34 -8.38 2.79
N VAL A 243 -16.23 -8.40 4.13
CA VAL A 243 -16.25 -7.19 4.93
C VAL A 243 -14.84 -6.62 4.91
N HIS A 244 -14.66 -5.52 4.17
CA HIS A 244 -13.33 -4.94 3.93
C HIS A 244 -12.86 -4.07 5.08
N SER A 245 -13.75 -3.48 5.88
CA SER A 245 -13.48 -2.95 7.23
C SER A 245 -14.78 -2.38 7.81
N LEU A 246 -14.76 -2.07 9.11
CA LEU A 246 -15.92 -1.51 9.82
C LEU A 246 -15.53 -0.31 10.67
N VAL A 247 -16.51 0.57 10.90
CA VAL A 247 -16.43 1.73 11.77
C VAL A 247 -17.50 1.61 12.84
N GLU A 248 -17.08 1.55 14.10
CA GLU A 248 -17.95 1.63 15.28
C GLU A 248 -18.10 3.09 15.73
N TYR A 249 -19.34 3.51 15.97
CA TYR A 249 -19.69 4.86 16.42
C TYR A 249 -20.02 4.90 17.92
N GLN A 250 -20.02 6.11 18.50
CA GLN A 250 -20.26 6.33 19.93
C GLN A 250 -21.64 5.85 20.41
N ASP A 251 -22.64 5.80 19.52
CA ASP A 251 -23.99 5.31 19.80
C ASP A 251 -24.12 3.77 19.74
N GLY A 252 -23.03 3.07 19.40
CA GLY A 252 -22.98 1.62 19.27
C GLY A 252 -23.33 1.10 17.87
N ALA A 253 -23.66 1.97 16.91
CA ALA A 253 -23.81 1.55 15.53
C ALA A 253 -22.46 1.12 14.93
N VAL A 254 -22.49 0.12 14.06
CA VAL A 254 -21.34 -0.31 13.27
C VAL A 254 -21.71 -0.25 11.80
N ILE A 255 -20.97 0.55 11.04
CA ILE A 255 -21.12 0.65 9.58
C ILE A 255 -19.94 -0.09 8.95
N ALA A 256 -20.24 -0.93 7.97
CA ALA A 256 -19.25 -1.70 7.26
C ALA A 256 -19.42 -1.53 5.76
N GLN A 257 -18.30 -1.51 5.04
CA GLN A 257 -18.31 -1.64 3.59
C GLN A 257 -18.05 -3.10 3.22
N LEU A 258 -18.95 -3.64 2.40
CA LEU A 258 -18.89 -5.00 1.89
C LEU A 258 -18.71 -5.00 0.38
N GLY A 259 -17.93 -5.94 -0.14
CA GLY A 259 -17.74 -6.14 -1.58
C GLY A 259 -17.06 -7.46 -1.89
N ALA A 260 -16.98 -7.79 -3.18
CA ALA A 260 -16.07 -8.84 -3.63
C ALA A 260 -14.61 -8.43 -3.33
N PRO A 261 -13.68 -9.38 -3.09
CA PRO A 261 -12.26 -9.11 -2.95
C PRO A 261 -11.64 -8.72 -4.31
N ASP A 262 -11.93 -7.50 -4.76
CA ASP A 262 -11.54 -6.95 -6.06
C ASP A 262 -11.07 -5.51 -5.90
N MET A 263 -9.81 -5.21 -6.25
CA MET A 263 -9.23 -3.88 -6.07
C MET A 263 -9.80 -2.83 -7.03
N ARG A 264 -10.51 -3.25 -8.10
CA ARG A 264 -11.21 -2.29 -8.97
C ARG A 264 -12.29 -1.52 -8.22
N LEU A 265 -12.86 -2.10 -7.16
CA LEU A 265 -13.83 -1.42 -6.29
C LEU A 265 -13.23 -0.21 -5.56
N PRO A 266 -12.18 -0.36 -4.73
CA PRO A 266 -11.58 0.79 -4.04
C PRO A 266 -10.87 1.74 -5.01
N ILE A 267 -10.24 1.24 -6.09
CA ILE A 267 -9.66 2.11 -7.14
C ILE A 267 -10.74 2.99 -7.77
N GLN A 268 -11.86 2.41 -8.22
CA GLN A 268 -12.95 3.16 -8.82
C GLN A 268 -13.50 4.19 -7.82
N TYR A 269 -13.70 3.82 -6.55
CA TYR A 269 -14.22 4.76 -5.56
C TYR A 269 -13.27 5.94 -5.34
N ALA A 270 -11.96 5.71 -5.20
CA ALA A 270 -10.98 6.79 -5.07
C ALA A 270 -11.02 7.77 -6.27
N LEU A 271 -11.21 7.25 -7.49
CA LEU A 271 -11.27 8.06 -8.71
C LEU A 271 -12.63 8.73 -8.96
N SER A 272 -13.72 8.15 -8.47
CA SER A 272 -15.09 8.63 -8.69
C SER A 272 -15.62 9.51 -7.56
N TYR A 273 -15.04 9.42 -6.36
CA TYR A 273 -15.47 10.16 -5.18
C TYR A 273 -15.63 11.67 -5.45
N PRO A 274 -16.77 12.30 -5.07
CA PRO A 274 -17.85 11.79 -4.22
C PRO A 274 -18.97 11.02 -4.94
N GLU A 275 -18.86 10.83 -6.24
CA GLU A 275 -19.85 10.06 -7.00
C GLU A 275 -19.57 8.55 -6.91
N ARG A 276 -20.56 7.75 -7.30
CA ARG A 276 -20.40 6.31 -7.55
C ARG A 276 -20.73 6.04 -9.01
N TRP A 277 -19.79 5.44 -9.73
CA TRP A 277 -20.00 5.06 -11.13
C TRP A 277 -20.55 3.65 -11.25
N PRO A 278 -21.16 3.29 -12.41
CA PRO A 278 -21.59 1.91 -12.67
C PRO A 278 -20.43 0.92 -12.51
N VAL A 279 -20.76 -0.29 -12.06
CA VAL A 279 -19.81 -1.39 -11.91
C VAL A 279 -19.66 -2.15 -13.23
N TYR A 280 -18.46 -2.65 -13.51
CA TYR A 280 -18.15 -3.45 -14.71
C TYR A 280 -17.38 -4.75 -14.39
N PHE A 281 -17.26 -5.06 -13.10
CA PHE A 281 -16.61 -6.24 -12.54
C PHE A 281 -17.59 -6.98 -11.61
N GLU A 282 -17.16 -8.13 -11.08
CA GLU A 282 -18.02 -8.99 -10.27
C GLU A 282 -18.50 -8.30 -8.99
N THR A 283 -19.77 -8.53 -8.64
CA THR A 283 -20.42 -7.96 -7.45
C THR A 283 -20.67 -9.03 -6.40
N LEU A 284 -20.67 -8.62 -5.14
CA LEU A 284 -21.05 -9.49 -4.02
C LEU A 284 -22.52 -9.92 -4.11
N ASP A 285 -22.76 -11.22 -4.01
CA ASP A 285 -24.09 -11.79 -3.75
C ASP A 285 -24.11 -12.38 -2.32
N LEU A 286 -24.88 -11.74 -1.44
CA LEU A 286 -25.01 -12.14 -0.03
C LEU A 286 -25.71 -13.50 0.14
N LEU A 287 -26.50 -13.93 -0.84
CA LEU A 287 -27.20 -15.22 -0.77
C LEU A 287 -26.24 -16.39 -1.03
N SER A 288 -25.13 -16.16 -1.74
CA SER A 288 -24.16 -17.20 -2.10
C SER A 288 -22.82 -17.06 -1.40
N CYS A 289 -22.55 -15.97 -0.66
CA CYS A 289 -21.23 -15.70 -0.10
C CYS A 289 -20.84 -16.55 1.12
N GLY A 290 -21.78 -17.32 1.66
CA GLY A 290 -21.56 -18.15 2.85
C GLY A 290 -21.43 -17.33 4.15
N PRO A 291 -21.07 -17.98 5.27
CA PRO A 291 -21.00 -17.32 6.57
C PRO A 291 -19.83 -16.34 6.66
N LEU A 292 -20.10 -15.17 7.21
CA LEU A 292 -19.09 -14.16 7.55
C LEU A 292 -18.61 -14.41 8.99
N THR A 293 -17.33 -14.68 9.19
CA THR A 293 -16.76 -14.98 10.51
C THR A 293 -15.66 -14.00 10.89
N PHE A 294 -15.50 -13.76 12.20
CA PHE A 294 -14.56 -12.79 12.76
C PHE A 294 -13.82 -13.39 13.96
N PHE A 295 -12.52 -13.15 14.06
CA PHE A 295 -11.65 -13.66 15.12
C PHE A 295 -10.62 -12.63 15.54
N GLU A 296 -10.04 -12.81 16.72
CA GLU A 296 -8.84 -12.08 17.11
C GLU A 296 -7.61 -12.58 16.33
N PRO A 297 -6.66 -11.71 15.96
CA PRO A 297 -5.39 -12.13 15.38
C PRO A 297 -4.51 -12.79 16.45
N ASP A 298 -3.81 -13.86 16.08
CA ASP A 298 -2.81 -14.49 16.95
C ASP A 298 -1.52 -13.66 16.96
N ARG A 299 -1.39 -12.79 17.97
CA ARG A 299 -0.27 -11.85 18.11
C ARG A 299 1.02 -12.52 18.61
N GLU A 300 0.92 -13.72 19.19
CA GLU A 300 2.09 -14.47 19.66
C GLU A 300 2.78 -15.20 18.51
N VAL A 301 1.99 -15.77 17.60
CA VAL A 301 2.49 -16.43 16.39
C VAL A 301 2.93 -15.39 15.35
N PHE A 302 2.10 -14.38 15.08
CA PHE A 302 2.35 -13.37 14.04
C PHE A 302 2.87 -12.07 14.64
N ARG A 303 4.12 -12.12 15.12
CA ARG A 303 4.78 -11.04 15.87
C ARG A 303 5.00 -9.74 15.07
N ALA A 304 4.97 -9.78 13.74
CA ALA A 304 5.13 -8.57 12.94
C ALA A 304 4.00 -7.55 13.18
N LEU A 305 2.78 -8.00 13.49
CA LEU A 305 1.64 -7.13 13.82
C LEU A 305 1.88 -6.28 15.07
N PRO A 306 2.16 -6.86 16.27
CA PRO A 306 2.45 -6.04 17.45
C PRO A 306 3.70 -5.17 17.27
N LEU A 307 4.76 -5.65 16.61
CA LEU A 307 5.97 -4.85 16.34
C LEU A 307 5.66 -3.59 15.51
N ALA A 308 4.80 -3.69 14.49
CA ALA A 308 4.38 -2.54 13.70
C ALA A 308 3.58 -1.52 14.54
N ILE A 309 2.66 -2.00 15.38
CA ILE A 309 1.85 -1.14 16.25
C ILE A 309 2.74 -0.41 17.26
N GLU A 310 3.72 -1.11 17.84
CA GLU A 310 4.70 -0.52 18.76
C GLU A 310 5.56 0.54 18.07
N ALA A 311 6.05 0.27 16.86
CA ALA A 311 6.78 1.23 16.04
C ALA A 311 5.91 2.47 15.72
N GLY A 312 4.64 2.26 15.38
CA GLY A 312 3.66 3.33 15.21
C GLY A 312 3.49 4.21 16.45
N LYS A 313 3.24 3.59 17.61
CA LYS A 313 3.09 4.28 18.90
C LYS A 313 4.34 5.03 19.32
N ALA A 314 5.53 4.51 19.02
CA ALA A 314 6.79 5.19 19.28
C ALA A 314 6.94 6.47 18.43
N GLY A 315 6.32 6.51 17.24
CA GLY A 315 6.33 7.65 16.34
C GLY A 315 7.73 7.97 15.81
N GLY A 316 7.92 9.21 15.33
CA GLY A 316 9.17 9.64 14.72
C GLY A 316 9.56 8.73 13.56
N ILE A 317 10.84 8.35 13.47
CA ILE A 317 11.34 7.46 12.42
C ILE A 317 11.02 5.97 12.62
N MET A 318 10.46 5.55 13.76
CA MET A 318 10.32 4.12 14.09
C MET A 318 9.46 3.34 13.08
N PRO A 319 8.34 3.89 12.55
CA PRO A 319 7.62 3.27 11.44
C PRO A 319 8.47 3.06 10.18
N THR A 320 9.35 4.02 9.84
CA THR A 320 10.30 3.89 8.73
C THR A 320 11.29 2.77 8.96
N VAL A 321 11.81 2.65 10.20
CA VAL A 321 12.72 1.57 10.60
C VAL A 321 12.04 0.21 10.47
N PHE A 322 10.79 0.09 10.95
CA PHE A 322 9.99 -1.12 10.78
C PHE A 322 9.84 -1.49 9.30
N ASN A 323 9.39 -0.54 8.46
CA ASN A 323 9.19 -0.80 7.02
C ASN A 323 10.48 -1.26 6.33
N ALA A 324 11.59 -0.57 6.59
CA ALA A 324 12.88 -0.88 6.02
C ALA A 324 13.41 -2.25 6.46
N ALA A 325 13.27 -2.60 7.74
CA ALA A 325 13.64 -3.91 8.26
C ALA A 325 12.77 -5.02 7.67
N ASN A 326 11.47 -4.78 7.55
CA ASN A 326 10.51 -5.71 6.96
C ASN A 326 10.84 -6.00 5.49
N GLU A 327 11.12 -4.98 4.68
CA GLU A 327 11.52 -5.19 3.28
C GLU A 327 12.82 -6.00 3.14
N VAL A 328 13.79 -5.83 4.06
CA VAL A 328 15.01 -6.65 4.08
C VAL A 328 14.70 -8.08 4.52
N ALA A 329 13.80 -8.27 5.49
CA ALA A 329 13.37 -9.59 5.93
C ALA A 329 12.64 -10.36 4.80
N ASP A 330 11.74 -9.69 4.07
CA ASP A 330 11.05 -10.26 2.90
C ASP A 330 12.06 -10.72 1.83
N ASP A 331 12.98 -9.84 1.44
CA ASP A 331 13.99 -10.14 0.41
C ASP A 331 14.92 -11.28 0.85
N ALA A 332 15.32 -11.32 2.12
CA ALA A 332 16.14 -12.39 2.69
C ALA A 332 15.38 -13.74 2.72
N PHE A 333 14.11 -13.74 3.10
CA PHE A 333 13.27 -14.94 3.08
C PHE A 333 13.04 -15.45 1.65
N ILE A 334 12.77 -14.56 0.69
CA ILE A 334 12.65 -14.89 -0.73
C ILE A 334 13.92 -15.56 -1.26
N LYS A 335 15.09 -15.07 -0.83
CA LYS A 335 16.40 -15.61 -1.21
C LYS A 335 16.82 -16.86 -0.42
N GLY A 336 15.98 -17.35 0.50
CA GLY A 336 16.27 -18.50 1.36
C GLY A 336 17.40 -18.26 2.36
N GLN A 337 17.66 -17.01 2.73
CA GLN A 337 18.74 -16.63 3.66
C GLN A 337 18.31 -16.73 5.13
N ILE A 338 17.02 -16.56 5.41
CA ILE A 338 16.43 -16.69 6.74
C ILE A 338 15.14 -17.51 6.65
N PRO A 339 14.75 -18.24 7.71
CA PRO A 339 13.45 -18.92 7.79
C PRO A 339 12.32 -17.92 8.06
N PHE A 340 11.08 -18.34 7.82
CA PHE A 340 9.87 -17.52 7.99
C PHE A 340 9.77 -16.86 9.39
N LEU A 341 10.03 -17.63 10.44
CA LEU A 341 9.94 -17.11 11.82
C LEU A 341 11.01 -16.06 12.15
N ALA A 342 12.18 -16.15 11.52
CA ALA A 342 13.29 -15.21 11.76
C ALA A 342 13.03 -13.83 11.13
N MET A 343 12.02 -13.68 10.27
CA MET A 343 11.64 -12.39 9.72
C MET A 343 11.23 -11.40 10.83
N ALA A 344 10.38 -11.85 11.76
CA ALA A 344 9.97 -11.03 12.90
C ALA A 344 11.12 -10.79 13.89
N ASP A 345 11.98 -11.80 14.10
CA ASP A 345 13.17 -11.68 14.96
C ASP A 345 14.15 -10.62 14.42
N LEU A 346 14.35 -10.59 13.10
CA LEU A 346 15.16 -9.56 12.44
C LEU A 346 14.56 -8.16 12.62
N ILE A 347 13.25 -8.00 12.40
CA ILE A 347 12.57 -6.71 12.55
C ILE A 347 12.74 -6.18 13.98
N GLU A 348 12.49 -7.02 14.99
CA GLU A 348 12.66 -6.66 16.40
C GLU A 348 14.12 -6.28 16.74
N ALA A 349 15.09 -7.04 16.23
CA ALA A 349 16.51 -6.77 16.44
C ALA A 349 16.95 -5.44 15.80
N VAL A 350 16.36 -5.03 14.67
CA VAL A 350 16.62 -3.73 14.04
C VAL A 350 15.97 -2.60 14.84
N LEU A 351 14.70 -2.75 15.22
CA LEU A 351 13.96 -1.77 16.02
C LEU A 351 14.66 -1.46 17.35
N SER A 352 15.24 -2.47 18.00
CA SER A 352 15.97 -2.29 19.27
C SER A 352 17.34 -1.59 19.13
N LYS A 353 17.91 -1.53 17.91
CA LYS A 353 19.23 -0.97 17.66
C LYS A 353 19.21 0.43 17.04
N VAL A 354 18.09 0.84 16.45
CA VAL A 354 17.95 2.17 15.85
C VAL A 354 17.30 3.11 16.86
N GLU A 355 18.03 4.14 17.26
CA GLU A 355 17.51 5.18 18.16
C GLU A 355 16.40 6.01 17.47
N PRO A 356 15.30 6.33 18.19
CA PRO A 356 14.27 7.23 17.68
C PRO A 356 14.82 8.63 17.37
N VAL A 357 14.35 9.23 16.27
CA VAL A 357 14.70 10.59 15.83
C VAL A 357 13.41 11.36 15.55
N SER A 358 13.38 12.62 15.99
CA SER A 358 12.32 13.60 15.73
C SER A 358 12.86 15.03 15.78
N PRO A 359 12.24 16.03 15.10
CA PRO A 359 11.09 15.90 14.20
C PRO A 359 11.45 15.23 12.86
N LEU A 360 10.44 14.76 12.14
CA LEU A 360 10.62 14.16 10.82
C LEU A 360 10.91 15.22 9.75
N SER A 361 11.87 14.92 8.88
CA SER A 361 12.09 15.53 7.58
C SER A 361 12.29 14.43 6.53
N TYR A 362 12.19 14.78 5.24
CA TYR A 362 12.46 13.84 4.16
C TYR A 362 13.86 13.20 4.30
N GLU A 363 14.87 14.01 4.63
CA GLU A 363 16.25 13.57 4.82
C GLU A 363 16.39 12.60 5.99
N THR A 364 15.71 12.87 7.12
CA THR A 364 15.74 11.95 8.27
C THR A 364 15.07 10.61 7.96
N ILE A 365 14.06 10.59 7.10
CA ILE A 365 13.38 9.36 6.67
C ILE A 365 14.29 8.55 5.75
N VAL A 366 14.92 9.20 4.76
CA VAL A 366 15.89 8.56 3.86
C VAL A 366 17.05 7.96 4.65
N GLU A 367 17.58 8.71 5.61
CA GLU A 367 18.68 8.23 6.47
C GLU A 367 18.25 7.09 7.39
N ALA A 368 17.04 7.17 7.96
CA ALA A 368 16.47 6.10 8.78
C ALA A 368 16.27 4.80 7.99
N ASP A 369 15.72 4.88 6.76
CA ASP A 369 15.58 3.72 5.86
C ASP A 369 16.95 3.12 5.57
N ARG A 370 17.93 3.93 5.16
CA ARG A 370 19.30 3.49 4.87
C ARG A 370 19.92 2.77 6.07
N LYS A 371 19.91 3.41 7.25
CA LYS A 371 20.49 2.88 8.49
C LYS A 371 19.79 1.58 8.92
N ALA A 372 18.47 1.52 8.87
CA ALA A 372 17.70 0.32 9.22
C ALA A 372 18.06 -0.85 8.29
N ARG A 373 18.18 -0.62 6.98
CA ARG A 373 18.61 -1.66 6.03
C ARG A 373 20.03 -2.13 6.27
N GLU A 374 20.95 -1.21 6.61
CA GLU A 374 22.33 -1.57 6.97
C GLU A 374 22.38 -2.44 8.21
N VAL A 375 21.70 -2.02 9.29
CA VAL A 375 21.61 -2.82 10.52
C VAL A 375 21.00 -4.18 10.22
N ALA A 376 19.89 -4.25 9.48
CA ALA A 376 19.25 -5.51 9.11
C ALA A 376 20.24 -6.45 8.39
N ARG A 377 20.95 -5.94 7.37
CA ARG A 377 21.94 -6.72 6.61
C ARG A 377 23.10 -7.23 7.46
N THR A 378 23.55 -6.45 8.44
CA THR A 378 24.60 -6.90 9.38
C THR A 378 24.13 -8.02 10.30
N LEU A 379 22.82 -8.10 10.58
CA LEU A 379 22.23 -9.12 11.45
C LEU A 379 21.85 -10.40 10.71
N LEU A 380 21.60 -10.35 9.40
CA LEU A 380 21.18 -11.51 8.59
C LEU A 380 22.01 -12.78 8.83
N PRO A 381 23.37 -12.75 8.88
CA PRO A 381 24.16 -13.96 9.11
C PRO A 381 23.82 -14.67 10.42
N SER A 382 23.48 -13.92 11.47
CA SER A 382 23.09 -14.47 12.78
C SER A 382 21.65 -14.99 12.86
N MET A 383 20.83 -14.72 11.83
CA MET A 383 19.42 -15.12 11.76
C MET A 383 19.19 -16.41 10.97
N GLY A 384 20.20 -16.87 10.21
CA GLY A 384 20.14 -18.09 9.42
C GLY A 384 20.54 -19.37 10.19
N GLU A 385 21.08 -19.22 11.40
CA GLU A 385 21.40 -20.36 12.28
C GLU A 385 20.12 -20.80 13.02
N VAL A 386 19.51 -21.90 12.55
CA VAL A 386 18.48 -22.66 13.28
C VAL A 386 19.00 -24.03 13.65
#